data_AF-A0A0F9HNI9-F1
#
_entry.id   AF-A0A0F9HNI9-F1
#
_cell.length_a   1.000
_cell.length_b   1.000
_cell.length_c   1.000
_cell.angle_alpha   90.00
_cell.angle_beta   90.00
_cell.angle_gamma   90.00
#
_symmetry.space_group_name_H-M   'P 1'
#
loop_
_entity.id
_entity.type
_entity.pdbx_description
1 polymer ?
#
loop_
_entity_poly.entity_id
_entity_poly.type
_entity_poly.pdbx_seq_one_letter_code
_entity_poly.pdbx_strand_id
1 'polypeptide(L)'
;MSCELPQFCREQTMRANKKHCCCECHKPIEPGTHYVNTKGVWDGEWRTYKMCLKCNRVRTLALKRYPPVFEEEGPGFSLLYDWIKECRR
;
A
#
# COMPACT_ATOMS: atom_id res chain seq x y z
N MET A 1 7.48 -8.26 -11.10
CA MET A 1 6.06 -8.28 -11.52
C MET A 1 5.52 -6.86 -11.45
N SER A 2 5.19 -6.23 -12.57
CA SER A 2 4.55 -4.92 -12.62
C SER A 2 3.07 -5.06 -12.27
N CYS A 3 2.56 -4.21 -11.38
CA CYS A 3 1.13 -4.13 -11.07
C CYS A 3 0.58 -2.92 -11.83
N GLU A 4 -0.49 -3.10 -12.61
CA GLU A 4 -1.05 -2.02 -13.44
C GLU A 4 -1.52 -0.84 -12.58
N LEU A 5 -1.34 0.38 -13.11
CA LEU A 5 -1.79 1.59 -12.43
C LEU A 5 -3.33 1.61 -12.34
N PRO A 6 -3.89 2.06 -11.20
CA PRO A 6 -5.33 2.19 -11.08
C PRO A 6 -5.86 3.30 -12.00
N GLN A 7 -6.97 3.04 -12.70
CA GLN A 7 -7.67 4.05 -13.51
C GLN A 7 -8.15 5.23 -12.65
N PHE A 8 -8.56 4.93 -11.42
CA PHE A 8 -8.87 5.92 -10.40
C PHE A 8 -8.28 5.46 -9.09
N CYS A 9 -7.58 6.33 -8.36
CA CYS A 9 -7.19 6.04 -7.00
C CYS A 9 -7.38 7.23 -6.06
N ARG A 10 -7.72 6.91 -4.82
CA ARG A 10 -7.79 7.86 -3.72
C ARG A 10 -7.17 7.22 -2.49
N GLU A 11 -6.18 7.89 -1.94
CA GLU A 11 -5.53 7.52 -0.68
C GLU A 11 -5.90 8.51 0.42
N GLN A 12 -6.25 8.02 1.60
CA GLN A 12 -6.56 8.85 2.76
C GLN A 12 -6.04 8.23 4.05
N THR A 13 -5.48 9.06 4.93
CA THR A 13 -5.20 8.65 6.32
C THR A 13 -6.44 8.86 7.16
N MET A 14 -6.88 7.83 7.88
CA MET A 14 -8.08 7.90 8.71
C MET A 14 -7.94 7.11 10.01
N ARG A 15 -8.78 7.41 11.00
CA ARG A 15 -8.86 6.68 12.27
C ARG A 15 -9.81 5.49 12.14
N ALA A 16 -9.38 4.33 12.61
CA ALA A 16 -10.17 3.10 12.59
C ALA A 16 -11.34 3.18 13.57
N ASN A 17 -12.57 3.02 13.08
CA ASN A 17 -13.76 2.92 13.93
C ASN A 17 -14.06 1.46 14.32
N LYS A 18 -13.49 0.50 13.60
CA LYS A 18 -13.58 -0.94 13.88
C LYS A 18 -12.25 -1.61 13.54
N LYS A 19 -12.09 -2.87 13.98
CA LYS A 19 -10.90 -3.66 13.69
C LYS A 19 -10.78 -3.92 12.19
N HIS A 20 -9.59 -3.72 11.64
CA HIS A 20 -9.24 -4.02 10.25
C HIS A 20 -7.98 -4.90 10.20
N CYS A 21 -7.63 -5.39 9.01
CA CYS A 21 -6.39 -6.10 8.75
C CYS A 21 -5.51 -5.28 7.80
N CYS A 22 -4.21 -5.18 8.08
CA CYS A 22 -3.26 -4.54 7.19
C CYS A 22 -2.99 -5.43 5.96
N CYS A 23 -3.06 -4.87 4.75
CA CYS A 23 -2.80 -5.62 3.51
C CYS A 23 -1.35 -6.06 3.32
N GLU A 24 -0.38 -5.43 4.00
CA GLU A 24 1.04 -5.79 3.86
C GLU A 24 1.50 -6.81 4.91
N CYS A 25 1.30 -6.48 6.18
CA CYS A 25 1.85 -7.29 7.27
C CYS A 25 0.83 -8.24 7.89
N HIS A 26 -0.43 -8.22 7.42
CA HIS A 26 -1.55 -9.02 7.93
C HIS A 26 -1.83 -8.88 9.43
N LYS A 27 -1.24 -7.86 10.08
CA LYS A 27 -1.49 -7.54 11.49
C LYS A 27 -2.80 -6.77 11.65
N PRO A 28 -3.49 -6.94 12.79
CA PRO A 28 -4.70 -6.19 13.07
C PRO A 28 -4.42 -4.69 13.24
N ILE A 29 -5.33 -3.88 12.73
CA ILE A 29 -5.43 -2.43 12.92
C ILE A 29 -6.57 -2.23 13.91
N GLU A 30 -6.24 -1.93 15.16
CA GLU A 30 -7.21 -1.81 16.24
C GLU A 30 -8.04 -0.51 16.14
N PRO A 31 -9.27 -0.50 16.65
CA PRO A 31 -10.06 0.73 16.75
C PRO A 31 -9.28 1.86 17.45
N GLY A 32 -9.46 3.09 16.98
CA GLY A 32 -8.73 4.27 17.45
C GLY A 32 -7.36 4.47 16.81
N THR A 33 -6.79 3.47 16.13
CA THR A 33 -5.51 3.61 15.42
C THR A 33 -5.68 4.27 14.06
N HIS A 34 -4.67 5.01 13.62
CA HIS A 34 -4.65 5.58 12.27
C HIS A 34 -4.10 4.57 11.26
N TYR A 35 -4.65 4.60 10.06
CA TYR A 35 -4.21 3.79 8.93
C TYR A 35 -4.46 4.52 7.61
N VAL A 36 -3.77 4.07 6.56
CA VAL A 36 -3.96 4.55 5.19
C VAL A 36 -4.98 3.65 4.50
N ASN A 37 -6.04 4.25 3.99
CA ASN A 37 -7.05 3.59 3.20
C ASN A 37 -6.95 4.04 1.75
N THR A 38 -6.58 3.11 0.87
CA THR A 38 -6.48 3.36 -0.58
C THR A 38 -7.64 2.64 -1.28
N LYS A 39 -8.43 3.39 -2.04
CA LYS A 39 -9.52 2.87 -2.86
C LYS A 39 -9.24 3.21 -4.31
N GLY A 40 -9.55 2.31 -5.22
CA GLY A 40 -9.36 2.55 -6.63
C GLY A 40 -9.91 1.45 -7.52
N VAL A 41 -9.76 1.65 -8.81
CA VAL A 41 -10.17 0.71 -9.86
C VAL A 41 -8.91 0.14 -10.50
N TRP A 42 -8.70 -1.17 -10.35
CA TRP A 42 -7.64 -1.92 -11.02
C TRP A 42 -8.32 -2.97 -11.90
N ASP A 43 -7.92 -3.08 -13.16
CA ASP A 43 -8.44 -4.09 -14.09
C ASP A 43 -9.98 -4.00 -14.26
N GLY A 44 -10.54 -2.79 -14.16
CA GLY A 44 -11.99 -2.55 -14.17
C GLY A 44 -12.72 -2.89 -12.86
N GLU A 45 -12.00 -3.38 -11.83
CA GLU A 45 -12.57 -3.78 -10.55
C GLU A 45 -12.24 -2.78 -9.43
N TRP A 46 -13.26 -2.46 -8.63
CA TRP A 46 -13.06 -1.69 -7.40
C TRP A 46 -12.34 -2.53 -6.35
N ARG A 47 -11.16 -2.09 -5.93
CA ARG A 47 -10.41 -2.69 -4.81
C ARG A 47 -10.18 -1.66 -3.69
N THR A 48 -9.97 -2.16 -2.48
CA THR A 48 -9.68 -1.32 -1.32
C THR A 48 -8.58 -1.95 -0.47
N TYR A 49 -7.50 -1.22 -0.27
CA TYR A 49 -6.36 -1.64 0.53
C TYR A 49 -6.26 -0.81 1.81
N LYS A 50 -6.00 -1.48 2.93
CA LYS A 50 -5.86 -0.86 4.25
C LYS A 50 -4.46 -1.14 4.74
N MET A 51 -3.65 -0.10 4.89
CA MET A 51 -2.26 -0.23 5.27
C MET A 51 -2.03 0.47 6.62
N CYS A 52 -1.47 -0.24 7.59
CA CYS A 52 -1.11 0.39 8.86
C CYS A 52 0.00 1.43 8.65
N LEU A 53 0.06 2.45 9.52
CA LEU A 53 1.07 3.53 9.37
C LEU A 53 2.52 3.02 9.39
N LYS A 54 2.79 1.89 10.06
CA LYS A 54 4.13 1.26 10.06
C LYS A 54 4.51 0.78 8.66
N CYS A 55 3.62 0.07 7.98
CA CYS A 55 3.85 -0.41 6.61
C CYS A 55 3.87 0.76 5.63
N ASN A 56 3.02 1.77 5.82
CA ASN A 56 3.05 2.97 4.98
C ASN A 56 4.39 3.71 5.10
N ARG A 57 4.94 3.83 6.32
CA ARG A 57 6.27 4.42 6.52
C ARG A 57 7.36 3.60 5.80
N VAL A 58 7.28 2.27 5.85
CA VAL A 58 8.21 1.41 5.10
C VAL A 58 8.08 1.64 3.59
N ARG A 59 6.85 1.73 3.06
CA ARG A 59 6.58 2.06 1.65
C ARG A 59 7.22 3.40 1.26
N THR A 60 6.99 4.47 2.03
CA THR A 60 7.58 5.79 1.77
C THR A 60 9.11 5.75 1.80
N LEU A 61 9.70 5.07 2.78
CA LEU A 61 11.16 4.94 2.87
C LEU A 61 11.74 4.13 1.72
N ALA A 62 11.05 3.08 1.31
CA ALA A 62 11.49 2.22 0.22
C ALA A 62 11.43 2.95 -1.12
N LEU A 63 10.35 3.68 -1.42
CA LEU A 63 10.25 4.56 -2.60
C LEU A 63 11.31 5.66 -2.60
N LYS A 64 11.65 6.22 -1.44
CA LYS A 64 12.75 7.19 -1.34
C LYS A 64 14.12 6.57 -1.62
N ARG A 65 14.31 5.31 -1.22
CA ARG A 65 15.58 4.59 -1.39
C ARG A 65 15.76 4.06 -2.81
N TYR A 66 14.69 3.54 -3.39
CA TYR A 66 14.60 2.97 -4.72
C TYR A 66 13.53 3.75 -5.49
N PRO A 67 13.86 4.97 -5.94
CA PRO A 67 12.92 5.78 -6.70
C PRO A 67 12.60 5.06 -8.02
N PRO A 68 11.32 4.85 -8.35
CA PRO A 68 10.93 4.25 -9.62
C PRO A 68 11.37 5.14 -10.78
N VAL A 69 11.77 4.53 -11.90
CA VAL A 69 12.21 5.28 -13.09
C VAL A 69 10.99 5.79 -13.86
N PHE A 70 9.91 5.02 -13.83
CA PHE A 70 8.62 5.36 -14.43
C PHE A 70 7.52 5.48 -13.38
N GLU A 71 6.53 6.33 -13.61
CA GLU A 71 5.40 6.53 -12.67
C GLU A 71 4.57 5.26 -12.42
N GLU A 72 4.65 4.33 -13.37
CA GLU A 72 3.95 3.04 -13.35
C GLU A 72 4.71 1.96 -12.57
N GLU A 73 5.90 2.27 -12.07
CA GLU A 73 6.72 1.38 -11.28
C GLU A 73 6.59 1.67 -9.78
N GLY A 74 6.62 0.60 -8.98
CA GLY A 74 6.62 0.72 -7.53
C GLY A 74 6.09 -0.53 -6.84
N PRO A 75 6.02 -0.51 -5.50
CA PRO A 75 5.48 -1.61 -4.74
C PRO A 75 3.96 -1.72 -4.97
N GLY A 76 3.53 -2.88 -5.47
CA GLY A 76 2.12 -3.25 -5.46
C GLY A 76 1.58 -3.39 -4.04
N PHE A 77 0.27 -3.17 -3.86
CA PHE A 77 -0.40 -3.44 -2.58
C PHE A 77 -0.34 -4.94 -2.27
N SER A 78 -0.02 -5.27 -1.03
CA SER A 78 0.24 -6.62 -0.50
C SER A 78 1.54 -7.25 -1.01
N LEU A 79 2.36 -6.52 -1.77
CA LEU A 79 3.62 -6.99 -2.35
C LEU A 79 4.82 -6.12 -1.94
N LEU A 80 4.67 -5.22 -0.96
CA LEU A 80 5.71 -4.27 -0.58
C LEU A 80 7.01 -4.98 -0.18
N TYR A 81 6.90 -6.05 0.60
CA TYR A 81 8.07 -6.78 1.09
C TYR A 81 8.83 -7.50 -0.03
N ASP A 82 8.11 -8.09 -0.97
CA ASP A 82 8.74 -8.81 -2.08
C ASP A 82 9.37 -7.82 -3.06
N TRP A 83 8.70 -6.71 -3.35
CA TRP A 83 9.29 -5.61 -4.12
C TRP A 83 10.59 -5.09 -3.47
N ILE A 84 10.61 -4.86 -2.15
CA ILE A 84 11.84 -4.43 -1.45
C ILE A 84 12.97 -5.47 -1.57
N LYS A 85 12.65 -6.78 -1.56
CA LYS A 85 13.66 -7.82 -1.74
C LYS A 85 14.22 -7.82 -3.17
N GLU A 86 13.38 -7.58 -4.17
CA GLU A 86 13.78 -7.48 -5.56
C GLU A 86 14.71 -6.28 -5.80
N CYS A 87 14.41 -5.10 -5.26
CA CYS A 87 15.28 -3.92 -5.38
C CYS A 87 16.65 -4.05 -4.70
N ARG A 88 16.83 -5.02 -3.80
CA ARG A 88 18.11 -5.28 -3.11
C ARG A 88 19.04 -6.20 -3.90
N ARG A 89 18.55 -6.84 -4.96
CA ARG A 89 19.36 -7.67 -5.87
C ARG A 89 20.11 -6.78 -6.85
#